data_AF-A0A7J9N6E6-F1
#
_entry.id   AF-A0A7J9N6E6-F1
#
_cell.length_a   1.000
_cell.length_b   1.000
_cell.length_c   1.000
_cell.angle_alpha   90.00
_cell.angle_beta   90.00
_cell.angle_gamma   90.00
#
_symmetry.space_group_name_H-M   'P 1'
#
loop_
_entity.id
_entity.type
_entity.pdbx_description
1 polymer ?
#
loop_
_entity_poly.entity_id
_entity_poly.type
_entity_poly.pdbx_seq_one_letter_code
_entity_poly.pdbx_strand_id
1 'polypeptide(L)'
;MSLDSTMDKVNELFNSHRDKLSEKNDALEVMMMALKEETMATTRTLSTRIEELEGELGLYRAAMGKGVANVAFSNEDVPKPKEFVGTRSACDVDNFLWRMENYFRAKGIVDDAVKVNTTSMFFTDIALLWWRGRTTDKRQGKIGTWQEFQCELKG
;
A
#
# COMPACT_ATOMS: atom_id res chain seq x y z
N MET A 1 -36.93 -64.39 10.29
CA MET A 1 -36.66 -63.36 11.32
C MET A 1 -38.00 -62.78 11.75
N SER A 2 -38.23 -62.64 13.06
CA SER A 2 -39.46 -62.04 13.62
C SER A 2 -39.40 -60.50 13.55
N LEU A 3 -40.56 -59.84 13.44
CA LEU A 3 -40.71 -58.38 13.41
C LEU A 3 -40.08 -57.71 14.65
N ASP A 4 -40.15 -58.40 15.79
CA ASP A 4 -39.59 -57.95 17.07
C ASP A 4 -38.06 -57.82 17.01
N SER A 5 -37.40 -58.83 16.44
CA SER A 5 -35.95 -58.85 16.24
C SER A 5 -35.47 -57.77 15.27
N THR A 6 -36.32 -57.33 14.34
CA THR A 6 -35.99 -56.20 13.46
C THR A 6 -36.14 -54.85 14.17
N MET A 7 -37.12 -54.71 15.06
CA MET A 7 -37.33 -53.50 15.86
C MET A 7 -36.20 -53.27 16.87
N ASP A 8 -35.74 -54.34 17.53
CA ASP A 8 -34.61 -54.28 18.47
C ASP A 8 -33.33 -53.78 17.81
N LYS A 9 -33.02 -54.30 16.61
CA LYS A 9 -31.84 -53.87 15.83
C LYS A 9 -31.92 -52.39 15.43
N VAL A 10 -33.11 -51.91 15.08
CA VAL A 10 -33.31 -50.48 14.74
C VAL A 10 -33.10 -49.61 15.96
N ASN A 11 -33.62 -50.01 17.12
CA ASN A 11 -33.44 -49.28 18.38
C ASN A 11 -31.96 -49.25 18.82
N GLU A 12 -31.26 -50.37 18.70
CA GLU A 12 -29.83 -50.46 19.00
C GLU A 12 -28.99 -49.55 18.10
N LEU A 13 -29.26 -49.57 16.78
CA LEU A 13 -28.60 -48.67 15.84
C LEU A 13 -28.91 -47.20 16.12
N PHE A 14 -30.16 -46.86 16.44
CA PHE A 14 -30.57 -45.49 16.75
C PHE A 14 -29.89 -44.97 18.02
N ASN A 15 -29.84 -45.78 19.08
CA ASN A 15 -29.13 -45.44 20.31
C ASN A 15 -27.63 -45.30 20.07
N SER A 16 -27.00 -46.24 19.34
CA SER A 16 -25.59 -46.16 18.98
C SER A 16 -25.25 -44.89 18.19
N HIS A 17 -26.11 -44.50 17.23
CA HIS A 17 -25.92 -43.27 16.48
C HIS A 17 -26.11 -42.02 17.34
N ARG A 18 -27.07 -42.03 18.27
CA ARG A 18 -27.27 -40.93 19.22
C ARG A 18 -26.04 -40.73 20.10
N ASP A 19 -25.50 -41.80 20.65
CA ASP A 19 -24.35 -41.76 21.54
C ASP A 19 -23.10 -41.24 20.80
N LYS A 20 -22.84 -41.76 19.59
CA LYS A 20 -21.76 -41.25 18.72
C LYS A 20 -21.93 -39.78 18.34
N LEU A 21 -23.17 -39.31 18.16
CA LEU A 21 -23.44 -37.91 17.89
C LEU A 21 -23.15 -37.04 19.12
N SER A 22 -23.51 -37.53 20.31
CA SER A 22 -23.19 -36.88 21.58
C SER A 22 -21.68 -36.77 21.78
N GLU A 23 -20.94 -37.87 21.62
CA GLU A 23 -19.48 -37.90 21.76
C GLU A 23 -18.79 -36.92 20.80
N LYS A 24 -19.26 -36.85 19.54
CA LYS A 24 -18.73 -35.89 18.57
C LYS A 24 -19.04 -34.44 18.94
N ASN A 25 -20.21 -34.19 19.53
CA ASN A 25 -20.60 -32.85 19.97
C ASN A 25 -19.74 -32.40 21.15
N ASP A 26 -19.49 -33.28 22.12
CA ASP A 26 -18.59 -33.02 23.25
C ASP A 26 -17.15 -32.77 22.77
N ALA A 27 -16.66 -33.59 21.83
CA ALA A 27 -15.33 -33.40 21.24
C ALA A 27 -15.23 -32.07 20.46
N LEU A 28 -16.28 -31.69 19.73
CA LEU A 28 -16.34 -30.42 19.02
C LEU A 28 -16.28 -29.24 20.00
N GLU A 29 -17.01 -29.31 21.11
CA GLU A 29 -17.00 -28.28 22.14
C GLU A 29 -15.61 -28.09 22.74
N VAL A 30 -14.91 -29.20 23.06
CA VAL A 30 -13.53 -29.17 23.55
C VAL A 30 -12.59 -28.52 22.53
N MET A 31 -12.68 -28.88 21.25
CA MET A 31 -11.85 -28.27 20.20
C MET A 31 -12.14 -26.77 20.04
N MET A 32 -13.41 -26.37 20.14
CA MET A 32 -13.81 -24.97 20.04
C MET A 32 -13.26 -24.14 21.20
N MET A 33 -13.26 -24.70 22.42
CA MET A 33 -12.63 -24.06 23.58
C MET A 33 -11.12 -23.92 23.40
N ALA A 34 -10.44 -24.98 22.95
CA ALA A 34 -9.00 -24.94 22.70
C ALA A 34 -8.61 -23.90 21.65
N LEU A 35 -9.32 -23.88 20.51
CA LEU A 35 -9.09 -22.90 19.45
C LEU A 35 -9.35 -21.47 19.93
N LYS A 36 -10.39 -21.26 20.75
CA LYS A 36 -10.69 -19.95 21.34
C LYS A 36 -9.56 -19.50 22.26
N GLU A 37 -9.02 -20.39 23.10
CA GLU A 37 -7.90 -20.05 23.98
C GLU A 37 -6.64 -19.71 23.20
N GLU A 38 -6.29 -20.51 22.18
CA GLU A 38 -5.15 -20.23 21.30
C GLU A 38 -5.29 -18.89 20.57
N THR A 39 -6.50 -18.60 20.07
CA THR A 39 -6.79 -17.31 19.41
C THR A 39 -6.66 -16.14 20.38
N MET A 40 -7.12 -16.29 21.62
CA MET A 40 -6.95 -15.25 22.64
C MET A 40 -5.48 -15.07 23.05
N ALA A 41 -4.72 -16.16 23.19
CA ALA A 41 -3.30 -16.13 23.53
C ALA A 41 -2.46 -15.44 22.44
N THR A 42 -2.71 -15.77 21.17
CA THR A 42 -2.06 -15.13 20.02
C THR A 42 -2.43 -13.65 19.93
N THR A 43 -3.71 -13.31 20.14
CA THR A 43 -4.16 -11.91 20.15
C THR A 43 -3.45 -11.10 21.24
N ARG A 44 -3.35 -11.62 22.47
CA ARG A 44 -2.64 -10.95 23.57
C ARG A 44 -1.16 -10.73 23.23
N THR A 45 -0.51 -11.75 22.68
CA THR A 45 0.91 -11.67 22.28
C THR A 45 1.13 -10.58 21.22
N LEU A 46 0.26 -10.51 20.22
CA LEU A 46 0.34 -9.48 19.18
C LEU A 46 0.10 -8.08 19.76
N SER A 47 -0.90 -7.90 20.63
CA SER A 47 -1.15 -6.62 21.31
C SER A 47 0.07 -6.15 22.10
N THR A 48 0.70 -7.03 22.88
CA THR A 48 1.94 -6.69 23.60
C THR A 48 3.06 -6.28 22.65
N ARG A 49 3.25 -7.00 21.53
CA ARG A 49 4.30 -6.64 20.57
C ARG A 49 4.04 -5.30 19.88
N ILE A 50 2.77 -4.96 19.63
CA ILE A 50 2.39 -3.65 19.10
C ILE A 50 2.75 -2.55 20.10
N GLU A 51 2.39 -2.71 21.37
CA GLU A 51 2.71 -1.73 22.42
C GLU A 51 4.23 -1.53 22.58
N GLU A 52 5.01 -2.61 22.53
CA GLU A 52 6.48 -2.55 22.55
C GLU A 52 7.03 -1.77 21.34
N LEU A 53 6.57 -2.07 20.13
CA LEU A 53 7.00 -1.39 18.91
C LEU A 53 6.61 0.08 18.90
N GLU A 54 5.41 0.43 19.38
CA GLU A 54 4.98 1.80 19.56
C GLU A 54 5.85 2.54 20.58
N GLY A 55 6.26 1.87 21.67
CA GLY A 55 7.22 2.37 22.65
C GLY A 55 8.60 2.62 22.05
N GLU A 56 9.16 1.65 21.32
CA GLU A 56 10.44 1.79 20.60
C GLU A 56 10.39 2.96 19.61
N LEU A 57 9.32 3.07 18.81
CA LEU A 57 9.11 4.19 17.89
C LEU A 57 9.01 5.53 18.63
N GLY A 58 8.39 5.56 19.81
CA GLY A 58 8.37 6.72 20.70
C GLY A 58 9.77 7.15 21.14
N LEU A 59 10.62 6.20 21.52
CA LEU A 59 12.01 6.44 21.90
C LEU A 59 12.85 6.93 20.70
N TYR A 60 12.73 6.30 19.53
CA TYR A 60 13.39 6.76 18.30
C TYR A 60 12.97 8.19 17.96
N ARG A 61 11.68 8.52 18.04
CA ARG A 61 11.18 9.89 17.82
C ARG A 61 11.71 10.87 18.87
N ALA A 62 11.79 10.49 20.14
CA ALA A 62 12.30 11.35 21.20
C ALA A 62 13.82 11.59 21.08
N ALA A 63 14.59 10.55 20.74
CA ALA A 63 16.03 10.63 20.53
C ALA A 63 16.40 11.45 19.29
N MET A 64 15.55 11.44 18.25
CA MET A 64 15.69 12.32 17.07
C MET A 64 15.34 13.79 17.37
N GLY A 65 14.97 14.15 18.60
CA GLY A 65 14.54 15.49 18.97
C GLY A 65 13.19 15.85 18.35
N LYS A 66 12.61 17.00 18.73
CA LYS A 66 11.32 17.53 18.23
C LYS A 66 11.34 17.93 16.73
N GLY A 67 12.03 17.18 15.87
CA GLY A 67 12.19 17.45 14.44
C GLY A 67 11.47 16.47 13.51
N VAL A 68 10.89 15.36 14.00
CA VAL A 68 10.31 14.33 13.11
C VAL A 68 8.84 14.07 13.44
N ALA A 69 8.04 15.13 13.38
CA ALA A 69 6.65 15.01 12.96
C ALA A 69 6.69 14.87 11.43
N ASN A 70 6.37 13.68 10.93
CA ASN A 70 6.58 13.22 9.55
C ASN A 70 8.07 13.09 9.19
N VAL A 71 8.51 11.90 8.78
CA VAL A 71 9.61 11.82 7.81
C VAL A 71 9.04 12.36 6.49
N ALA A 72 8.85 13.68 6.43
CA ALA A 72 9.27 14.37 5.24
C ALA A 72 10.77 14.08 5.19
N PHE A 73 11.22 13.26 4.23
CA PHE A 73 12.60 13.36 3.80
C PHE A 73 12.90 14.85 3.76
N SER A 74 13.89 15.31 4.54
CA SER A 74 14.23 16.72 4.55
C SER A 74 14.31 17.14 3.08
N ASN A 75 13.71 18.28 2.73
CA ASN A 75 13.62 18.64 1.33
C ASN A 75 15.02 18.82 0.70
N GLU A 76 16.08 18.81 1.50
CA GLU A 76 17.47 18.76 1.08
C GLU A 76 18.01 17.36 0.70
N ASP A 77 17.53 16.24 1.27
CA ASP A 77 18.20 14.93 1.13
C ASP A 77 17.89 14.16 -0.16
N VAL A 78 16.82 14.52 -0.87
CA VAL A 78 16.45 13.83 -2.12
C VAL A 78 17.33 14.36 -3.26
N PRO A 79 18.16 13.51 -3.91
CA PRO A 79 19.00 13.95 -5.03
C PRO A 79 18.15 14.58 -6.13
N LYS A 80 18.55 15.77 -6.57
CA LYS A 80 17.86 16.50 -7.64
C LYS A 80 18.00 15.73 -8.97
N PRO A 81 16.91 15.57 -9.74
CA PRO A 81 16.97 15.02 -11.09
C PRO A 81 17.93 15.79 -11.98
N LYS A 82 18.52 15.09 -12.94
CA LYS A 82 19.31 15.74 -14.00
C LYS A 82 18.39 16.58 -14.87
N GLU A 83 18.84 17.77 -15.21
CA GLU A 83 18.16 18.68 -16.14
C GLU A 83 17.98 18.06 -17.53
N PHE A 84 16.93 18.49 -18.21
CA PHE A 84 16.57 18.08 -19.55
C PHE A 84 16.70 19.24 -20.54
N VAL A 85 17.65 19.08 -21.47
CA VAL A 85 18.00 20.09 -22.48
C VAL A 85 17.01 20.14 -23.66
N GLY A 86 16.11 19.17 -23.79
CA GLY A 86 15.16 19.08 -24.91
C GLY A 86 15.68 18.28 -26.10
N THR A 87 16.44 17.20 -25.88
CA THR A 87 16.80 16.27 -26.96
C THR A 87 15.56 15.59 -27.54
N ARG A 88 15.51 15.43 -28.87
CA ARG A 88 14.41 14.75 -29.58
C ARG A 88 14.46 13.21 -29.52
N SER A 89 15.31 12.67 -28.64
CA SER A 89 15.41 11.21 -28.45
C SER A 89 14.28 10.76 -27.55
N ALA A 90 13.40 9.89 -28.05
CA ALA A 90 12.33 9.30 -27.24
C ALA A 90 12.87 8.65 -25.96
N CYS A 91 14.04 8.01 -26.05
CA CYS A 91 14.70 7.40 -24.90
C CYS A 91 15.12 8.44 -23.85
N ASP A 92 15.59 9.62 -24.26
CA ASP A 92 15.97 10.68 -23.31
C ASP A 92 14.74 11.27 -22.61
N VAL A 93 13.64 11.46 -23.35
CA VAL A 93 12.37 11.92 -22.79
C VAL A 93 11.83 10.92 -21.77
N ASP A 94 11.82 9.63 -22.10
CA ASP A 94 11.36 8.57 -21.19
C ASP A 94 12.25 8.49 -19.94
N ASN A 95 13.57 8.57 -20.11
CA ASN A 95 14.52 8.56 -19.00
C ASN A 95 14.33 9.78 -18.08
N PHE A 96 14.07 10.95 -18.64
CA PHE A 96 13.79 12.15 -17.87
C PHE A 96 12.48 12.01 -17.08
N LEU A 97 11.39 11.60 -17.73
CA LEU A 97 10.09 11.40 -17.07
C LEU A 97 10.17 10.37 -15.95
N TRP A 98 10.89 9.26 -16.18
CA TRP A 98 11.09 8.24 -15.15
C TRP A 98 11.83 8.80 -13.92
N ARG A 99 12.87 9.62 -14.12
CA ARG A 99 13.58 10.29 -13.00
C ARG A 99 12.69 11.26 -12.24
N MET A 100 11.83 12.01 -12.95
CA MET A 100 10.88 12.92 -12.33
C MET A 100 9.84 12.18 -11.48
N GLU A 101 9.29 11.08 -11.99
CA GLU A 101 8.33 10.26 -11.21
C GLU A 101 8.96 9.68 -9.94
N ASN A 102 10.21 9.21 -10.04
CA ASN A 102 10.94 8.74 -8.86
C ASN A 102 11.19 9.86 -7.86
N TYR A 103 11.55 11.06 -8.33
CA TYR A 103 11.72 12.23 -7.49
C TYR A 103 10.43 12.64 -6.80
N PHE A 104 9.29 12.65 -7.50
CA PHE A 104 7.99 12.94 -6.90
C PHE A 104 7.62 11.93 -5.82
N ARG A 105 7.88 10.64 -6.07
CA ARG A 105 7.65 9.58 -5.08
C ARG A 105 8.49 9.81 -3.82
N ALA A 106 9.77 10.11 -3.98
CA ALA A 106 10.67 10.40 -2.85
C ALA A 106 10.29 11.69 -2.09
N LYS A 107 9.76 12.70 -2.80
CA LYS A 107 9.31 13.97 -2.23
C LYS A 107 7.88 13.97 -1.69
N GLY A 108 7.10 12.91 -1.94
CA GLY A 108 5.68 12.88 -1.63
C GLY A 108 4.84 13.89 -2.46
N ILE A 109 5.29 14.25 -3.67
CA ILE A 109 4.55 15.17 -4.54
C ILE A 109 3.45 14.39 -5.26
N VAL A 110 2.19 14.63 -4.86
CA VAL A 110 1.02 13.96 -5.42
C VAL A 110 0.26 14.86 -6.40
N ASP A 111 0.16 16.15 -6.10
CA ASP A 111 -0.59 17.13 -6.91
C ASP A 111 0.01 17.30 -8.31
N ASP A 112 -0.83 17.14 -9.33
CA ASP A 112 -0.40 17.16 -10.73
C ASP A 112 0.09 18.54 -11.18
N ALA A 113 -0.53 19.63 -10.70
CA ALA A 113 -0.08 20.97 -11.04
C ALA A 113 1.31 21.24 -10.42
N VAL A 114 1.56 20.74 -9.20
CA VAL A 114 2.88 20.80 -8.57
C VAL A 114 3.90 19.95 -9.34
N LYS A 115 3.55 18.75 -9.82
CA LYS A 115 4.45 17.93 -10.66
C LYS A 115 4.85 18.62 -11.95
N VAL A 116 3.87 19.18 -12.68
CA VAL A 116 4.12 19.89 -13.94
C VAL A 116 5.02 21.11 -13.69
N ASN A 117 4.69 21.93 -12.69
CA ASN A 117 5.51 23.09 -12.32
C ASN A 117 6.93 22.68 -11.92
N THR A 118 7.07 21.68 -11.06
CA THR A 118 8.38 21.19 -10.61
C THR A 118 9.20 20.64 -11.78
N THR A 119 8.59 19.89 -12.71
CA THR A 119 9.29 19.38 -13.89
C THR A 119 9.84 20.50 -14.75
N SER A 120 9.07 21.58 -14.92
CA SER A 120 9.51 22.72 -15.73
C SER A 120 10.75 23.42 -15.18
N MET A 121 11.03 23.30 -13.87
CA MET A 121 12.25 23.83 -13.25
C MET A 121 13.51 23.06 -13.67
N PHE A 122 13.36 21.83 -14.17
CA PHE A 122 14.47 21.00 -14.67
C PHE A 122 14.63 21.09 -16.20
N PHE A 123 13.88 21.96 -16.87
CA PHE A 123 14.09 22.22 -18.29
C PHE A 123 15.18 23.25 -18.51
N THR A 124 16.05 22.95 -19.48
CA THR A 124 17.11 23.84 -19.96
C THR A 124 17.08 23.93 -21.48
N ASP A 125 17.75 24.93 -22.04
CA ASP A 125 17.93 25.16 -23.48
C ASP A 125 16.62 25.01 -24.30
N ILE A 126 16.56 23.98 -25.16
CA ILE A 126 15.48 23.77 -26.13
C ILE A 126 14.18 23.43 -25.39
N ALA A 127 14.24 22.59 -24.35
CA ALA A 127 13.06 22.24 -23.56
C ALA A 127 12.47 23.46 -22.86
N LEU A 128 13.32 24.33 -22.32
CA LEU A 128 12.86 25.54 -21.63
C LEU A 128 12.18 26.52 -22.60
N LEU A 129 12.72 26.67 -23.82
CA LEU A 129 12.12 27.51 -24.86
C LEU A 129 10.77 26.95 -25.33
N TRP A 130 10.69 25.64 -25.56
CA TRP A 130 9.44 24.96 -25.89
C TRP A 130 8.39 25.18 -24.79
N TRP A 131 8.74 24.97 -23.53
CA TRP A 131 7.83 25.14 -22.40
C TRP A 131 7.31 26.58 -22.25
N ARG A 132 8.18 27.58 -22.46
CA ARG A 132 7.77 28.99 -22.47
C ARG A 132 6.80 29.28 -23.61
N GLY A 133 7.04 28.75 -24.80
CA GLY A 133 6.10 28.85 -25.92
C GLY A 133 4.75 28.20 -25.59
N ARG A 134 4.80 26.97 -25.08
CA ARG A 134 3.61 26.17 -24.70
C ARG A 134 2.73 26.83 -23.65
N THR A 135 3.32 27.53 -22.69
CA THR A 135 2.60 28.20 -21.60
C THR A 135 2.08 29.60 -21.95
N THR A 136 2.67 30.25 -22.96
CA THR A 136 2.27 31.60 -23.40
C THR A 136 1.31 31.60 -24.58
N ASP A 137 1.25 30.50 -25.33
CA ASP A 137 0.30 30.34 -26.43
C ASP A 137 -1.14 30.25 -25.89
N LYS A 138 -1.89 31.35 -26.06
CA LYS A 138 -3.30 31.45 -25.68
C LYS A 138 -4.21 30.51 -26.46
N ARG A 139 -3.73 29.91 -27.56
CA ARG A 139 -4.47 28.93 -28.35
C ARG A 139 -4.40 27.54 -27.72
N GLN A 140 -3.38 27.27 -26.91
CA GLN A 140 -3.21 26.00 -26.24
C GLN A 140 -3.87 26.03 -24.86
N GLY A 141 -4.65 24.99 -24.55
CA GLY A 141 -5.31 24.86 -23.26
C GLY A 141 -4.32 24.70 -22.10
N LYS A 142 -4.78 24.93 -20.87
CA LYS A 142 -4.01 24.60 -19.67
C LYS A 142 -3.78 23.10 -19.60
N ILE A 143 -2.54 22.68 -19.37
CA ILE A 143 -2.24 21.28 -19.03
C ILE A 143 -2.78 21.04 -17.61
N GLY A 144 -3.84 20.25 -17.52
CA GLY A 144 -4.61 20.01 -16.29
C GLY A 144 -4.09 18.83 -15.49
N THR A 145 -3.38 17.90 -16.12
CA THR A 145 -2.90 16.66 -15.48
C THR A 145 -1.43 16.36 -15.81
N TRP A 146 -0.81 15.54 -14.96
CA TRP A 146 0.55 15.05 -15.23
C TRP A 146 0.60 14.18 -16.49
N GLN A 147 -0.46 13.42 -16.76
CA GLN A 147 -0.55 12.56 -17.93
C GLN A 147 -0.60 13.37 -19.24
N GLU A 148 -1.39 14.44 -19.29
CA GLU A 148 -1.41 15.35 -20.45
C GLU A 148 -0.03 15.93 -20.73
N PHE A 149 0.68 16.36 -19.68
CA PHE A 149 2.06 16.85 -19.81
C PHE A 149 2.99 15.80 -20.41
N GLN A 150 2.93 14.54 -19.93
CA GLN A 150 3.76 13.45 -20.45
C GLN A 150 3.48 13.18 -21.92
N CYS A 151 2.21 13.18 -22.33
CA CYS A 151 1.82 12.98 -23.72
C CYS A 151 2.38 14.09 -24.63
N GLU A 152 2.27 15.34 -24.19
CA GLU A 152 2.79 16.47 -24.96
C GLU A 152 4.32 16.50 -25.03
N LEU A 153 5.01 16.12 -23.97
CA LEU A 153 6.48 16.08 -23.95
C LEU A 153 7.04 14.97 -24.85
N LYS A 154 6.28 13.89 -25.03
CA LYS A 154 6.64 12.75 -25.90
C LYS A 154 6.26 12.96 -27.37
N GLY A 155 5.34 13.88 -27.66
CA GLY A 155 4.85 14.18 -29.01
C GLY A 155 5.81 15.03 -29.82
#